data_AF-A0A7G2FC41-F1
#
_entry.id   AF-A0A7G2FC41-F1
#
_cell.length_a   1.000
_cell.length_b   1.000
_cell.length_c   1.000
_cell.angle_alpha   90.00
_cell.angle_beta   90.00
_cell.angle_gamma   90.00
#
_symmetry.space_group_name_H-M   'P 1'
#
loop_
_entity.id
_entity.type
_entity.pdbx_description
1 polymer ?
#
loop_
_entity_poly.entity_id
_entity_poly.type
_entity_poly.pdbx_seq_one_letter_code
_entity_poly.pdbx_strand_id
1 'polypeptide(L)'
;MGDVFVFPEGFIHFQFNVGRSPAVAFAALSSQNPGVISIVNTVFGSNPPTNLNVLAKGFQLDPRVAMLMDLQAKILIMKYEIVFDAGNVSIQDLYITFKFGTILMWLIVYCKDPKLVTADDFYFSGLDKARTTESSSVGSNVTTVNVNQIPGLNTLGISLVRIDYRINGQNPPHTHPRATEILLVQEGTLFVGFFSSFPENRLFNKTLNKGDVFVFPEGLIHFQVNIGKQPAVAFASLSSQNPGVIIIGNTLFGSKPPIDPNVLAKAFQLDPKVIIQVQKKFG
;
A
#
# COMPACT_ATOMS: atom_id res chain seq x y z
N MET A 1 -10.48 11.51 -4.49
CA MET A 1 -9.55 10.54 -3.86
C MET A 1 -8.35 10.48 -4.78
N GLY A 2 -7.15 10.88 -4.33
CA GLY A 2 -6.04 11.05 -5.26
C GLY A 2 -4.71 11.50 -4.66
N ASP A 3 -4.77 12.00 -3.43
CA ASP A 3 -3.59 12.34 -2.65
C ASP A 3 -3.20 11.17 -1.75
N VAL A 4 -1.90 10.96 -1.60
CA VAL A 4 -1.28 10.00 -0.69
C VAL A 4 -0.45 10.79 0.30
N PHE A 5 -0.67 10.52 1.58
CA PHE A 5 0.13 11.07 2.67
C PHE A 5 0.65 9.94 3.53
N VAL A 6 1.93 10.01 3.90
CA VAL A 6 2.61 9.00 4.70
C VAL A 6 2.77 9.51 6.12
N PHE A 7 2.30 8.73 7.09
CA PHE A 7 2.48 8.99 8.51
C PHE A 7 3.52 8.01 9.07
N PRO A 8 4.71 8.48 9.46
CA PRO A 8 5.71 7.65 10.10
C PRO A 8 5.21 7.08 11.44
N GLU A 9 5.66 5.87 11.78
CA GLU A 9 5.33 5.22 13.05
C GLU A 9 5.84 6.06 14.24
N GLY A 10 5.05 6.12 15.31
CA GLY A 10 5.40 6.88 16.53
C GLY A 10 5.12 8.39 16.45
N PHE A 11 4.80 8.93 15.27
CA PHE A 11 4.47 10.35 15.12
C PHE A 11 2.98 10.61 15.34
N ILE A 12 2.71 11.68 16.06
CA ILE A 12 1.35 12.19 16.26
C ILE A 12 0.90 12.83 14.95
N HIS A 13 -0.23 12.38 14.44
CA HIS A 13 -0.90 13.00 13.30
C HIS A 13 -2.37 13.26 13.62
N PHE A 14 -2.99 14.14 12.84
CA PHE A 14 -4.41 14.43 12.92
C PHE A 14 -4.97 14.63 11.52
N GLN A 15 -6.26 14.38 11.39
CA GLN A 15 -7.01 14.59 10.16
C GLN A 15 -8.25 15.39 10.50
N PHE A 16 -8.49 16.47 9.76
CA PHE A 16 -9.67 17.32 9.94
C PHE A 16 -10.27 17.65 8.58
N ASN A 17 -11.56 17.33 8.40
CA ASN A 17 -12.28 17.63 7.16
C ASN A 17 -12.70 19.10 7.16
N VAL A 18 -11.90 19.94 6.49
CA VAL A 18 -12.22 21.37 6.26
C VAL A 18 -13.28 21.56 5.16
N GLY A 19 -13.62 20.50 4.43
CA GLY A 19 -14.57 20.52 3.33
C GLY A 19 -16.03 20.60 3.80
N ARG A 20 -16.92 20.91 2.87
CA ARG A 20 -18.38 20.97 3.11
C ARG A 20 -19.10 19.64 2.86
N SER A 21 -18.38 18.62 2.40
CA SER A 21 -18.89 17.28 2.10
C SER A 21 -18.10 16.22 2.87
N PRO A 22 -18.66 15.02 3.09
CA PRO A 22 -17.91 13.92 3.68
C PRO A 22 -16.60 13.65 2.92
N ALA A 23 -15.51 13.45 3.67
CA ALA A 23 -14.25 12.98 3.13
C ALA A 23 -14.14 11.47 3.38
N VAL A 24 -13.61 10.74 2.40
CA VAL A 24 -13.31 9.31 2.53
C VAL A 24 -11.80 9.14 2.39
N ALA A 25 -11.21 8.39 3.31
CA ALA A 25 -9.80 8.01 3.30
C ALA A 25 -9.69 6.49 3.49
N PHE A 26 -8.71 5.89 2.82
CA PHE A 26 -8.28 4.53 3.09
C PHE A 26 -6.87 4.60 3.67
N ALA A 27 -6.65 3.90 4.77
CA ALA A 27 -5.35 3.79 5.41
C ALA A 27 -4.83 2.37 5.25
N ALA A 28 -3.55 2.26 4.92
CA ALA A 28 -2.82 1.01 4.98
C ALA A 28 -1.73 1.13 6.04
N LEU A 29 -1.59 0.10 6.85
CA LEU A 29 -0.72 0.07 8.00
C LEU A 29 0.23 -1.12 7.84
N SER A 30 1.50 -0.93 8.18
CA SER A 30 2.54 -1.96 8.08
C SER A 30 2.40 -3.07 9.13
N SER A 31 1.55 -2.88 10.14
CA SER A 31 1.28 -3.84 11.21
C SER A 31 0.07 -4.73 10.89
N GLN A 32 0.20 -6.02 11.23
CA GLN A 32 -0.92 -6.99 11.15
C GLN A 32 -2.00 -6.73 12.22
N ASN A 33 -1.63 -6.02 13.29
CA ASN A 33 -2.52 -5.62 14.36
C ASN A 33 -2.21 -4.17 14.74
N PRO A 34 -2.67 -3.20 13.94
CA PRO A 34 -2.39 -1.81 14.22
C PRO A 34 -3.21 -1.34 15.42
N GLY A 35 -2.53 -1.08 16.53
CA GLY A 35 -3.11 -0.32 17.65
C GLY A 35 -3.25 1.16 17.31
N VAL A 36 -4.05 1.88 18.10
CA VAL A 36 -4.18 3.35 18.01
C VAL A 36 -3.94 3.91 19.40
N ILE A 37 -2.98 4.83 19.55
CA ILE A 37 -2.80 5.58 20.81
C ILE A 37 -3.44 6.96 20.63
N SER A 38 -4.54 7.20 21.34
CA SER A 38 -5.17 8.51 21.39
C SER A 38 -4.64 9.28 22.59
N ILE A 39 -3.95 10.40 22.36
CA ILE A 39 -3.43 11.27 23.44
C ILE A 39 -4.57 11.69 24.36
N VAL A 40 -5.72 12.07 23.79
CA VAL A 40 -6.90 12.49 24.56
C VAL A 40 -7.29 11.38 25.53
N ASN A 41 -7.30 10.12 25.08
CA ASN A 41 -7.75 9.01 25.90
C ASN A 41 -6.67 8.52 26.88
N THR A 42 -5.42 8.41 26.43
CA THR A 42 -4.31 7.87 27.24
C THR A 42 -3.82 8.86 28.29
N VAL A 43 -3.90 10.17 28.02
CA VAL A 43 -3.38 11.22 28.93
C VAL A 43 -4.48 11.82 29.79
N PHE A 44 -5.56 12.30 29.16
CA PHE A 44 -6.64 13.03 29.82
C PHE A 44 -7.86 12.14 30.11
N GLY A 45 -7.98 10.96 29.50
CA GLY A 45 -9.11 10.05 29.69
C GLY A 45 -8.76 8.75 30.41
N SER A 46 -7.59 8.67 31.05
CA SER A 46 -7.03 7.42 31.56
C SER A 46 -7.85 6.81 32.71
N ASN A 47 -7.76 5.49 32.83
CA ASN A 47 -8.32 4.74 33.94
C ASN A 47 -7.27 3.74 34.49
N PRO A 48 -6.78 3.91 35.74
CA PRO A 48 -7.14 4.98 36.68
C PRO A 48 -6.70 6.38 36.19
N PRO A 49 -7.38 7.46 36.64
CA PRO A 49 -7.07 8.82 36.19
C PRO A 49 -5.63 9.25 36.51
N THR A 50 -4.99 9.92 35.56
CA THR A 50 -3.69 10.55 35.78
C THR A 50 -3.83 11.68 36.81
N ASN A 51 -2.84 11.83 37.69
CA ASN A 51 -2.86 12.88 38.70
C ASN A 51 -2.93 14.27 38.04
N LEU A 52 -3.93 15.08 38.41
CA LEU A 52 -4.17 16.40 37.82
C LEU A 52 -2.99 17.36 37.97
N ASN A 53 -2.24 17.28 39.07
CA ASN A 53 -1.04 18.11 39.26
C ASN A 53 0.11 17.68 38.33
N VAL A 54 0.18 16.39 37.99
CA VAL A 54 1.13 15.88 36.99
C VAL A 54 0.75 16.37 35.60
N LEU A 55 -0.53 16.32 35.24
CA LEU A 55 -1.03 16.87 33.97
C LEU A 55 -0.82 18.38 33.88
N ALA A 56 -1.21 19.13 34.91
CA ALA A 56 -1.06 20.58 34.97
C ALA A 56 0.41 21.00 34.84
N LYS A 57 1.33 20.36 35.56
CA LYS A 57 2.76 20.65 35.44
C LYS A 57 3.34 20.21 34.09
N GLY A 58 3.00 19.00 33.63
CA GLY A 58 3.55 18.43 32.39
C GLY A 58 3.13 19.20 31.14
N PHE A 59 1.87 19.64 31.09
CA PHE A 59 1.31 20.42 29.98
C PHE A 59 1.36 21.94 30.22
N GLN A 60 1.92 22.39 31.35
CA GLN A 60 1.98 23.80 31.75
C GLN A 60 0.61 24.49 31.75
N LEU A 61 -0.41 23.79 32.27
CA LEU A 61 -1.79 24.24 32.32
C LEU A 61 -2.17 24.70 33.74
N ASP A 62 -3.15 25.60 33.81
CA ASP A 62 -3.88 25.81 35.07
C ASP A 62 -4.56 24.49 35.50
N PRO A 63 -4.49 24.09 36.78
CA PRO A 63 -5.08 22.82 37.25
C PRO A 63 -6.57 22.66 36.92
N ARG A 64 -7.34 23.75 36.83
CA ARG A 64 -8.76 23.72 36.44
C ARG A 64 -8.91 23.41 34.95
N VAL A 65 -7.99 23.88 34.10
CA VAL A 65 -7.98 23.54 32.67
C VAL A 65 -7.61 22.07 32.47
N ALA A 66 -6.61 21.57 33.20
CA ALA A 66 -6.27 20.14 33.17
C ALA A 66 -7.47 19.26 33.60
N MET A 67 -8.21 19.67 34.61
CA MET A 67 -9.44 18.99 35.06
C MET A 67 -10.55 19.03 33.98
N LEU A 68 -10.75 20.16 33.31
CA LEU A 68 -11.74 20.28 32.23
C LEU A 68 -11.38 19.38 31.05
N MET A 69 -10.11 19.35 30.64
CA MET A 69 -9.63 18.47 29.57
C MET A 69 -9.81 17.00 29.94
N ASP A 70 -9.53 16.62 31.19
CA ASP A 70 -9.72 15.25 31.68
C ASP A 70 -11.19 14.82 31.67
N LEU A 71 -12.08 15.67 32.17
CA LEU A 71 -13.52 15.40 32.16
C LEU A 71 -14.08 15.29 30.73
N GLN A 72 -13.66 16.19 29.84
CA GLN A 72 -14.13 16.21 28.46
C GLN A 72 -13.63 15.01 27.66
N ALA A 73 -12.40 14.54 27.91
CA ALA A 73 -11.87 13.31 27.34
C ALA A 73 -12.69 12.08 27.76
N LYS A 74 -13.05 11.97 29.04
CA LYS A 74 -13.88 10.86 29.55
C LYS A 74 -15.28 10.84 28.92
N ILE A 75 -15.89 12.01 28.74
CA ILE A 75 -17.17 12.14 28.03
C ILE A 75 -17.04 11.69 26.57
N LEU A 76 -15.92 12.03 25.91
CA LEU A 76 -15.66 11.63 24.54
C LEU A 76 -15.48 10.11 24.43
N ILE A 77 -14.71 9.49 25.32
CA ILE A 77 -14.51 8.02 25.36
C ILE A 77 -15.85 7.29 25.51
N MET A 78 -16.73 7.74 26.42
CA MET A 78 -18.04 7.09 26.60
C MET A 78 -18.93 7.17 25.35
N LYS A 79 -18.65 8.08 24.40
CA LYS A 79 -19.39 8.22 23.14
C LYS A 79 -18.83 7.40 21.99
N TYR A 80 -17.57 6.95 22.08
CA TYR A 80 -16.88 6.22 21.02
C TYR A 80 -16.29 4.92 21.58
N GLU A 81 -16.83 3.76 21.18
CA GLU A 81 -16.22 2.45 21.46
C GLU A 81 -14.87 2.35 20.73
N ILE A 82 -13.78 2.66 21.42
CA ILE A 82 -12.41 2.53 20.88
C ILE A 82 -11.70 1.44 21.68
N VAL A 83 -11.37 0.33 21.01
CA VAL A 83 -10.57 -0.76 21.56
C VAL A 83 -9.09 -0.46 21.31
N PHE A 84 -8.28 -0.56 22.36
CA PHE A 84 -6.84 -0.32 22.33
C PHE A 84 -6.09 -1.66 22.36
N ASP A 85 -5.06 -1.81 21.53
CA ASP A 85 -4.03 -2.83 21.72
C ASP A 85 -2.65 -2.14 21.75
N ALA A 86 -1.81 -2.53 22.70
CA ALA A 86 -0.51 -1.95 22.95
C ALA A 86 0.57 -2.79 22.26
N GLY A 87 0.83 -2.49 20.98
CA GLY A 87 1.99 -3.02 20.27
C GLY A 87 3.29 -2.35 20.70
N ASN A 88 4.41 -3.07 20.61
CA ASN A 88 5.75 -2.52 20.82
C ASN A 88 6.08 -1.48 19.73
N VAL A 89 6.33 -0.24 20.13
CA VAL A 89 6.73 0.86 19.24
C VAL A 89 8.25 0.81 18.99
N SER A 90 8.66 0.81 17.73
CA SER A 90 10.08 0.97 17.36
C SER A 90 10.48 2.44 17.41
N ILE A 91 11.55 2.79 18.13
CA ILE A 91 11.98 4.18 18.39
C ILE A 91 13.09 4.60 17.41
N GLN A 92 12.81 4.58 16.11
CA GLN A 92 13.69 5.23 15.13
C GLN A 92 12.85 6.14 14.21
N ASP A 93 13.16 7.43 14.27
CA ASP A 93 12.17 8.47 13.98
C ASP A 93 11.92 8.74 12.49
N LEU A 94 12.93 8.70 11.61
CA LEU A 94 12.72 9.05 10.19
C LEU A 94 13.94 8.71 9.33
N TYR A 95 13.75 8.02 8.20
CA TYR A 95 14.81 7.73 7.24
C TYR A 95 14.37 8.03 5.81
N ILE A 96 14.53 9.26 5.33
CA ILE A 96 14.13 9.67 3.97
C ILE A 96 15.27 9.49 2.98
N THR A 97 15.07 8.78 1.87
CA THR A 97 16.16 8.55 0.90
C THR A 97 16.54 9.80 0.11
N PHE A 98 17.83 9.98 -0.20
CA PHE A 98 18.30 10.95 -1.21
C PHE A 98 18.99 10.23 -2.39
N LYS A 99 18.69 10.63 -3.63
CA LYS A 99 19.40 10.13 -4.82
C LYS A 99 20.54 11.07 -5.19
N PHE A 100 21.79 10.62 -5.07
CA PHE A 100 22.93 11.27 -5.72
C PHE A 100 23.04 10.81 -7.18
N GLY A 101 23.34 11.74 -8.09
CA GLY A 101 23.68 11.44 -9.47
C GLY A 101 24.96 10.62 -9.54
N THR A 102 24.91 9.55 -10.33
CA THR A 102 26.04 8.76 -10.88
C THR A 102 27.27 8.64 -9.96
N ILE A 103 27.34 7.59 -9.15
CA ILE A 103 28.48 6.63 -9.02
C ILE A 103 28.26 5.72 -7.78
N LEU A 104 28.31 4.40 -8.03
CA LEU A 104 28.55 3.24 -7.13
C LEU A 104 27.94 3.22 -5.71
N MET A 105 26.91 2.37 -5.52
CA MET A 105 26.89 1.19 -4.62
C MET A 105 25.45 0.89 -4.17
N TRP A 106 24.87 -0.19 -4.69
CA TRP A 106 23.45 -0.58 -4.58
C TRP A 106 22.97 -1.04 -3.19
N LEU A 107 23.67 -0.69 -2.11
CA LEU A 107 23.37 -1.15 -0.75
C LEU A 107 23.35 -0.05 0.33
N ILE A 108 23.68 1.20 0.00
CA ILE A 108 23.62 2.31 0.97
C ILE A 108 22.63 3.36 0.49
N VAL A 109 21.44 3.32 1.06
CA VAL A 109 20.45 4.39 0.92
C VAL A 109 20.78 5.45 1.97
N TYR A 110 21.35 6.58 1.54
CA TYR A 110 21.61 7.70 2.44
C TYR A 110 20.31 8.40 2.81
N CYS A 111 20.20 8.71 4.11
CA CYS A 111 19.06 9.44 4.63
C CYS A 111 19.31 10.95 4.55
N LYS A 112 18.28 11.69 4.14
CA LYS A 112 18.23 13.14 4.13
C LYS A 112 18.42 13.64 5.56
N ASP A 113 19.19 14.71 5.72
CA ASP A 113 19.30 15.39 7.02
C ASP A 113 17.90 15.77 7.52
N PRO A 114 17.49 15.38 8.75
CA PRO A 114 16.18 15.71 9.31
C PRO A 114 15.81 17.20 9.22
N LYS A 115 16.80 18.11 9.24
CA LYS A 115 16.58 19.56 9.10
C LYS A 115 16.14 19.99 7.70
N LEU A 116 16.40 19.17 6.69
CA LEU A 116 16.06 19.44 5.30
C LEU A 116 14.76 18.75 4.86
N VAL A 117 14.21 17.89 5.73
CA VAL A 117 12.96 17.16 5.48
C VAL A 117 11.77 18.11 5.45
N THR A 118 10.86 17.88 4.51
CA THR A 118 9.64 18.66 4.29
C THR A 118 8.43 17.75 4.09
N ALA A 119 7.22 18.31 4.13
CA ALA A 119 5.99 17.55 3.86
C ALA A 119 5.98 16.91 2.46
N ASP A 120 6.67 17.50 1.48
CA ASP A 120 6.77 16.98 0.12
C ASP A 120 7.53 15.65 0.05
N ASP A 121 8.36 15.32 1.06
CA ASP A 121 9.04 14.02 1.14
C ASP A 121 8.06 12.88 1.53
N PHE A 122 6.84 13.20 1.99
CA PHE A 122 5.80 12.29 2.47
C PHE A 122 4.51 12.32 1.65
N TYR A 123 4.50 13.07 0.55
CA TYR A 123 3.29 13.39 -0.20
C TYR A 123 3.40 12.98 -1.67
N PHE A 124 2.30 12.49 -2.23
CA PHE A 124 2.15 12.26 -3.67
C PHE A 124 0.74 12.64 -4.11
N SER A 125 0.64 13.33 -5.24
CA SER A 125 -0.64 13.77 -5.82
C SER A 125 -0.86 13.21 -7.22
N GLY A 126 -2.11 13.26 -7.67
CA GLY A 126 -2.47 12.91 -9.05
C GLY A 126 -2.98 11.48 -9.23
N LEU A 127 -3.19 10.71 -8.15
CA LEU A 127 -3.88 9.41 -8.23
C LEU A 127 -5.39 9.55 -8.45
N ASP A 128 -5.94 10.76 -8.44
CA ASP A 128 -7.32 11.04 -8.84
C ASP A 128 -7.50 10.90 -10.36
N LYS A 129 -6.42 11.09 -11.13
CA LYS A 129 -6.44 11.08 -12.59
C LYS A 129 -6.30 9.67 -13.13
N ALA A 130 -7.33 9.20 -13.84
CA ALA A 130 -7.27 7.95 -14.56
C ALA A 130 -6.17 7.98 -15.63
N ARG A 131 -5.46 6.86 -15.79
CA ARG A 131 -4.44 6.69 -16.85
C ARG A 131 -5.01 5.97 -18.06
N THR A 132 -4.48 6.30 -19.24
CA THR A 132 -4.84 5.67 -20.51
C THR A 132 -4.44 4.19 -20.51
N THR A 133 -5.32 3.36 -21.06
CA THR A 133 -5.15 1.89 -21.13
C THR A 133 -5.15 1.37 -22.57
N GLU A 134 -5.36 2.25 -23.55
CA GLU A 134 -5.49 1.96 -24.98
C GLU A 134 -4.16 1.49 -25.57
N SER A 135 -3.05 2.08 -25.14
CA SER A 135 -1.69 1.72 -25.56
C SER A 135 -1.17 0.43 -24.91
N SER A 136 -1.90 -0.13 -23.93
CA SER A 136 -1.53 -1.35 -23.23
C SER A 136 -2.15 -2.55 -23.94
N SER A 137 -1.33 -3.53 -24.33
CA SER A 137 -1.81 -4.78 -24.94
C SER A 137 -2.70 -5.59 -23.98
N VAL A 138 -2.42 -5.50 -22.68
CA VAL A 138 -3.23 -6.14 -21.62
C VAL A 138 -4.42 -5.29 -21.18
N GLY A 139 -4.53 -4.03 -21.63
CA GLY A 139 -5.68 -3.17 -21.34
C GLY A 139 -5.73 -2.64 -19.91
N SER A 140 -4.61 -2.58 -19.21
CA SER A 140 -4.49 -1.96 -17.89
C SER A 140 -3.28 -1.04 -17.80
N ASN A 141 -3.30 -0.14 -16.82
CA ASN A 141 -2.21 0.76 -16.48
C ASN A 141 -2.01 0.77 -14.96
N VAL A 142 -0.78 0.55 -14.51
CA VAL A 142 -0.41 0.57 -13.09
C VAL A 142 0.39 1.84 -12.79
N THR A 143 -0.15 2.68 -11.92
CA THR A 143 0.56 3.84 -11.37
C THR A 143 1.10 3.47 -9.99
N THR A 144 2.43 3.33 -9.88
CA THR A 144 3.10 2.97 -8.63
C THR A 144 3.42 4.19 -7.78
N VAL A 145 3.19 4.09 -6.48
CA VAL A 145 3.62 5.04 -5.45
C VAL A 145 4.43 4.29 -4.40
N ASN A 146 5.71 4.09 -4.71
CA ASN A 146 6.66 3.40 -3.86
C ASN A 146 7.76 4.36 -3.38
N VAL A 147 8.80 3.85 -2.72
CA VAL A 147 9.92 4.66 -2.19
C VAL A 147 10.58 5.58 -3.23
N ASN A 148 10.47 5.28 -4.52
CA ASN A 148 10.99 6.16 -5.59
C ASN A 148 10.10 7.38 -5.87
N GLN A 149 8.81 7.31 -5.55
CA GLN A 149 7.85 8.42 -5.68
C GLN A 149 7.69 9.20 -4.37
N ILE A 150 7.70 8.49 -3.24
CA ILE A 150 7.64 9.10 -1.89
C ILE A 150 8.88 8.65 -1.11
N PRO A 151 9.96 9.46 -1.07
CA PRO A 151 11.19 9.12 -0.37
C PRO A 151 11.02 8.82 1.12
N GLY A 152 9.99 9.38 1.77
CA GLY A 152 9.61 9.11 3.16
C GLY A 152 9.00 7.73 3.43
N LEU A 153 8.74 6.92 2.40
CA LEU A 153 8.36 5.51 2.57
C LEU A 153 9.54 4.61 2.97
N ASN A 154 10.77 5.12 2.91
CA ASN A 154 11.92 4.31 3.29
C ASN A 154 11.88 3.94 4.77
N THR A 155 12.26 2.69 5.03
CA THR A 155 12.12 1.95 6.30
C THR A 155 10.70 1.70 6.79
N LEU A 156 9.65 2.26 6.16
CA LEU A 156 8.26 2.10 6.63
C LEU A 156 7.58 0.83 6.13
N GLY A 157 8.19 0.10 5.18
CA GLY A 157 7.73 -1.22 4.77
C GLY A 157 6.36 -1.24 4.08
N ILE A 158 5.92 -0.13 3.47
CA ILE A 158 4.66 -0.06 2.72
C ILE A 158 4.80 0.72 1.41
N SER A 159 3.92 0.42 0.45
CA SER A 159 3.75 1.21 -0.77
C SER A 159 2.30 1.11 -1.26
N LEU A 160 1.93 1.98 -2.22
CA LEU A 160 0.60 2.03 -2.80
C LEU A 160 0.68 1.93 -4.33
N VAL A 161 -0.36 1.38 -4.95
CA VAL A 161 -0.56 1.41 -6.39
C VAL A 161 -2.00 1.80 -6.72
N ARG A 162 -2.18 2.51 -7.83
CA ARG A 162 -3.47 2.64 -8.53
C ARG A 162 -3.43 1.81 -9.80
N ILE A 163 -4.52 1.12 -10.10
CA ILE A 163 -4.65 0.35 -11.33
C ILE A 163 -5.93 0.77 -12.06
N ASP A 164 -5.77 1.18 -13.31
CA ASP A 164 -6.85 1.51 -14.24
C ASP A 164 -7.02 0.38 -15.25
N TYR A 165 -8.26 -0.05 -15.49
CA TYR A 165 -8.60 -1.13 -16.43
C TYR A 165 -9.66 -0.66 -17.42
N ARG A 166 -9.43 -0.89 -18.72
CA ARG A 166 -10.55 -0.85 -19.70
C ARG A 166 -11.45 -2.07 -19.55
N ILE A 167 -12.57 -2.09 -20.26
CA ILE A 167 -13.43 -3.27 -20.40
C ILE A 167 -12.58 -4.43 -20.94
N ASN A 168 -12.65 -5.60 -20.29
CA ASN A 168 -11.82 -6.78 -20.55
C ASN A 168 -10.30 -6.57 -20.37
N GLY A 169 -9.89 -5.44 -19.79
CA GLY A 169 -8.50 -5.20 -19.40
C GLY A 169 -8.09 -6.12 -18.26
N GLN A 170 -6.84 -6.55 -18.25
CA GLN A 170 -6.27 -7.37 -17.19
C GLN A 170 -4.96 -6.80 -16.68
N ASN A 171 -4.71 -7.00 -15.40
CA ASN A 171 -3.37 -7.04 -14.86
C ASN A 171 -2.96 -8.53 -14.90
N PRO A 172 -2.07 -8.92 -15.84
CA PRO A 172 -1.81 -10.31 -16.18
C PRO A 172 -1.23 -11.08 -14.99
N PRO A 173 -1.16 -12.43 -15.04
CA PRO A 173 -0.54 -13.23 -13.99
C PRO A 173 0.86 -12.71 -13.61
N HIS A 174 1.02 -12.33 -12.36
CA HIS A 174 2.25 -11.79 -11.79
C HIS A 174 2.40 -12.17 -10.33
N THR A 175 3.57 -11.91 -9.76
CA THR A 175 3.86 -12.08 -8.33
C THR A 175 4.70 -10.93 -7.79
N HIS A 176 4.56 -10.66 -6.50
CA HIS A 176 5.38 -9.71 -5.74
C HIS A 176 6.37 -10.51 -4.88
N PRO A 177 7.67 -10.48 -5.20
CA PRO A 177 8.67 -11.29 -4.50
C PRO A 177 9.02 -10.78 -3.09
N ARG A 178 8.52 -9.61 -2.68
CA ARG A 178 8.86 -8.96 -1.41
C ARG A 178 7.65 -8.34 -0.71
N ALA A 179 6.42 -8.64 -1.12
CA ALA A 179 5.25 -8.05 -0.50
C ALA A 179 3.97 -8.89 -0.68
N THR A 180 3.14 -8.88 0.35
CA THR A 180 1.71 -9.16 0.25
C THR A 180 0.99 -7.92 -0.29
N GLU A 181 -0.05 -8.11 -1.09
CA GLU A 181 -0.92 -7.05 -1.61
C GLU A 181 -2.32 -7.15 -1.00
N ILE A 182 -2.90 -6.01 -0.62
CA ILE A 182 -4.35 -5.88 -0.37
C ILE A 182 -4.94 -4.90 -1.36
N LEU A 183 -5.90 -5.37 -2.16
CA LEU A 183 -6.57 -4.61 -3.21
C LEU A 183 -7.96 -4.18 -2.75
N LEU A 184 -8.32 -2.93 -3.04
CA LEU A 184 -9.64 -2.36 -2.89
C LEU A 184 -10.17 -1.90 -4.25
N VAL A 185 -11.37 -2.32 -4.61
CA VAL A 185 -12.04 -1.81 -5.81
C VAL A 185 -12.69 -0.46 -5.51
N GLN A 186 -12.24 0.58 -6.18
CA GLN A 186 -12.81 1.92 -6.07
C GLN A 186 -14.00 2.12 -7.02
N GLU A 187 -13.91 1.57 -8.23
CA GLU A 187 -14.94 1.66 -9.27
C GLU A 187 -14.95 0.40 -10.15
N GLY A 188 -16.12 0.05 -10.68
CA GLY A 188 -16.29 -1.08 -11.60
C GLY A 188 -16.39 -2.45 -10.92
N THR A 189 -16.08 -3.50 -11.69
CA THR A 189 -16.18 -4.90 -11.26
C THR A 189 -14.96 -5.67 -11.74
N LEU A 190 -14.23 -6.30 -10.81
CA LEU A 190 -13.03 -7.08 -11.12
C LEU A 190 -13.23 -8.55 -10.75
N PHE A 191 -12.87 -9.46 -11.65
CA PHE A 191 -12.61 -10.85 -11.31
C PHE A 191 -11.13 -10.98 -10.93
N VAL A 192 -10.86 -11.47 -9.73
CA VAL A 192 -9.50 -11.58 -9.21
C VAL A 192 -9.22 -13.00 -8.72
N GLY A 193 -7.95 -13.37 -8.64
CA GLY A 193 -7.57 -14.58 -7.93
C GLY A 193 -6.06 -14.81 -7.82
N PHE A 194 -5.69 -15.73 -6.94
CA PHE A 194 -4.34 -16.24 -6.77
C PHE A 194 -4.31 -17.77 -6.69
N PHE A 195 -3.14 -18.35 -6.89
CA PHE A 195 -2.94 -19.79 -6.86
C PHE A 195 -2.19 -20.21 -5.58
N SER A 196 -2.62 -21.30 -4.93
CA SER A 196 -1.76 -21.96 -3.93
C SER A 196 -0.53 -22.57 -4.57
N SER A 197 0.47 -22.87 -3.75
CA SER A 197 1.62 -23.67 -4.17
C SER A 197 1.22 -25.11 -4.54
N PHE A 198 2.18 -25.83 -5.11
CA PHE A 198 2.14 -27.28 -5.26
C PHE A 198 1.91 -27.97 -3.89
N PRO A 199 1.19 -29.11 -3.84
CA PRO A 199 0.66 -29.91 -4.96
C PRO A 199 -0.69 -29.46 -5.53
N GLU A 200 -1.46 -28.64 -4.83
CA GLU A 200 -2.86 -28.39 -5.21
C GLU A 200 -2.98 -27.44 -6.41
N ASN A 201 -2.09 -26.46 -6.53
CA ASN A 201 -2.18 -25.39 -7.54
C ASN A 201 -3.59 -24.77 -7.61
N ARG A 202 -4.26 -24.66 -6.47
CA ARG A 202 -5.68 -24.32 -6.37
C ARG A 202 -5.88 -22.83 -6.61
N LEU A 203 -6.83 -22.48 -7.48
CA LEU A 203 -7.27 -21.10 -7.66
C LEU A 203 -8.22 -20.67 -6.53
N PHE A 204 -7.86 -19.60 -5.83
CA PHE A 204 -8.72 -18.83 -4.95
C PHE A 204 -9.15 -17.58 -5.70
N ASN A 205 -10.46 -17.43 -5.98
CA ASN A 205 -10.96 -16.32 -6.78
C ASN A 205 -12.25 -15.71 -6.21
N LYS A 206 -12.55 -14.49 -6.66
CA LYS A 206 -13.77 -13.77 -6.32
C LYS A 206 -14.07 -12.73 -7.39
N THR A 207 -15.34 -12.44 -7.61
CA THR A 207 -15.78 -11.20 -8.28
C THR A 207 -15.97 -10.12 -7.24
N LEU A 208 -15.20 -9.04 -7.36
CA LEU A 208 -15.22 -7.86 -6.50
C LEU A 208 -15.98 -6.72 -7.19
N ASN A 209 -16.76 -5.98 -6.42
CA ASN A 209 -17.42 -4.74 -6.81
C ASN A 209 -16.84 -3.57 -6.00
N LYS A 210 -17.24 -2.35 -6.35
CA LYS A 210 -16.88 -1.14 -5.59
C LYS A 210 -17.06 -1.33 -4.08
N GLY A 211 -15.98 -1.09 -3.33
CA GLY A 211 -15.91 -1.23 -1.88
C GLY A 211 -15.39 -2.58 -1.39
N ASP A 212 -15.34 -3.60 -2.24
CA ASP A 212 -14.83 -4.92 -1.88
C ASP A 212 -13.29 -4.93 -1.83
N VAL A 213 -12.76 -5.70 -0.89
CA VAL A 213 -11.32 -5.92 -0.70
C VAL A 213 -10.92 -7.38 -0.93
N PHE A 214 -9.67 -7.61 -1.35
CA PHE A 214 -9.11 -8.94 -1.51
C PHE A 214 -7.60 -8.93 -1.28
N VAL A 215 -7.07 -9.99 -0.67
CA VAL A 215 -5.66 -10.11 -0.30
C VAL A 215 -4.96 -11.12 -1.21
N PHE A 216 -3.77 -10.76 -1.71
CA PHE A 216 -2.86 -11.63 -2.45
C PHE A 216 -1.60 -11.86 -1.60
N PRO A 217 -1.37 -13.09 -1.09
CA PRO A 217 -0.20 -13.38 -0.28
C PRO A 217 1.13 -13.20 -1.04
N GLU A 218 2.16 -12.80 -0.31
CA GLU A 218 3.52 -12.61 -0.85
C GLU A 218 4.01 -13.83 -1.64
N GLY A 219 4.63 -13.58 -2.78
CA GLY A 219 5.22 -14.61 -3.63
C GLY A 219 4.22 -15.44 -4.45
N LEU A 220 2.92 -15.40 -4.15
CA LEU A 220 1.91 -16.15 -4.90
C LEU A 220 1.55 -15.46 -6.22
N ILE A 221 1.42 -16.27 -7.27
CA ILE A 221 0.96 -15.81 -8.57
C ILE A 221 -0.51 -15.42 -8.46
N HIS A 222 -0.84 -14.23 -8.94
CA HIS A 222 -2.19 -13.70 -8.91
C HIS A 222 -2.47 -12.80 -10.13
N PHE A 223 -3.74 -12.46 -10.34
CA PHE A 223 -4.20 -11.67 -11.48
C PHE A 223 -5.48 -10.90 -11.14
N GLN A 224 -5.78 -9.89 -11.96
CA GLN A 224 -7.05 -9.16 -11.93
C GLN A 224 -7.55 -8.94 -13.37
N VAL A 225 -8.85 -9.10 -13.60
CA VAL A 225 -9.49 -8.88 -14.90
C VAL A 225 -10.76 -8.07 -14.71
N ASN A 226 -10.94 -7.01 -15.50
CA ASN A 226 -12.19 -6.29 -15.56
C ASN A 226 -13.21 -7.04 -16.42
N ILE A 227 -14.13 -7.75 -15.77
CA ILE A 227 -15.25 -8.45 -16.39
C ILE A 227 -16.54 -7.60 -16.44
N GLY A 228 -16.46 -6.35 -15.95
CA GLY A 228 -17.56 -5.41 -15.95
C GLY A 228 -17.84 -4.83 -17.33
N LYS A 229 -18.96 -4.11 -17.42
CA LYS A 229 -19.40 -3.41 -18.64
C LYS A 229 -18.85 -1.97 -18.75
N GLN A 230 -18.00 -1.56 -17.82
CA GLN A 230 -17.43 -0.23 -17.72
C GLN A 230 -15.95 -0.34 -17.31
N PRO A 231 -15.12 0.69 -17.53
CA PRO A 231 -13.80 0.75 -16.94
C PRO A 231 -13.83 0.55 -15.42
N ALA A 232 -12.76 -0.02 -14.87
CA ALA A 232 -12.62 -0.28 -13.44
C ALA A 232 -11.37 0.41 -12.89
N VAL A 233 -11.42 0.78 -11.62
CA VAL A 233 -10.32 1.40 -10.88
C VAL A 233 -10.16 0.67 -9.56
N ALA A 234 -8.93 0.28 -9.25
CA ALA A 234 -8.58 -0.29 -7.96
C ALA A 234 -7.34 0.38 -7.38
N PHE A 235 -7.26 0.36 -6.06
CA PHE A 235 -6.07 0.76 -5.30
C PHE A 235 -5.56 -0.47 -4.54
N ALA A 236 -4.25 -0.63 -4.47
CA ALA A 236 -3.67 -1.69 -3.66
C ALA A 236 -2.57 -1.12 -2.77
N SER A 237 -2.50 -1.62 -1.54
CA SER A 237 -1.37 -1.40 -0.65
C SER A 237 -0.52 -2.66 -0.59
N LEU A 238 0.79 -2.50 -0.54
CA LEU A 238 1.74 -3.60 -0.50
C LEU A 238 2.60 -3.51 0.76
N SER A 239 2.88 -4.65 1.38
CA SER A 239 3.67 -4.76 2.63
C SER A 239 5.18 -4.60 2.40
N SER A 240 5.58 -3.73 1.48
CA SER A 240 6.97 -3.33 1.27
C SER A 240 7.06 -1.98 0.59
N GLN A 241 8.08 -1.20 0.96
CA GLN A 241 8.44 0.05 0.28
C GLN A 241 8.89 -0.16 -1.18
N ASN A 242 9.29 -1.38 -1.52
CA ASN A 242 9.69 -1.79 -2.86
C ASN A 242 9.27 -3.27 -3.08
N PRO A 243 8.01 -3.52 -3.45
CA PRO A 243 7.47 -4.88 -3.57
C PRO A 243 8.13 -5.69 -4.68
N GLY A 244 8.57 -5.01 -5.75
CA GLY A 244 8.99 -5.66 -6.99
C GLY A 244 7.81 -6.32 -7.71
N VAL A 245 7.98 -6.64 -8.98
CA VAL A 245 6.94 -7.34 -9.76
C VAL A 245 7.61 -8.29 -10.74
N ILE A 246 7.09 -9.51 -10.81
CA ILE A 246 7.48 -10.52 -11.79
C ILE A 246 6.23 -10.84 -12.60
N ILE A 247 6.13 -10.26 -13.80
CA ILE A 247 5.05 -10.58 -14.74
C ILE A 247 5.41 -11.90 -15.42
N ILE A 248 4.60 -12.94 -15.24
CA ILE A 248 4.95 -14.32 -15.61
C ILE A 248 5.18 -14.44 -17.11
N GLY A 249 4.27 -13.90 -17.93
CA GLY A 249 4.39 -13.94 -19.39
C GLY A 249 5.67 -13.27 -19.90
N ASN A 250 5.94 -12.04 -19.46
CA ASN A 250 7.14 -11.30 -19.83
C ASN A 250 8.43 -11.99 -19.35
N THR A 251 8.41 -12.57 -18.15
CA THR A 251 9.60 -13.21 -17.56
C THR A 251 9.94 -14.51 -18.27
N LEU A 252 8.95 -15.33 -18.64
CA LEU A 252 9.20 -16.61 -19.30
C LEU A 252 9.40 -16.47 -20.80
N PHE A 253 8.64 -15.59 -21.46
CA PHE A 253 8.61 -15.51 -22.92
C PHE A 253 9.27 -14.25 -23.50
N GLY A 254 9.60 -13.25 -22.66
CA GLY A 254 10.23 -11.99 -23.09
C GLY A 254 11.51 -11.64 -22.32
N SER A 255 12.17 -12.63 -21.69
CA SER A 255 13.41 -12.40 -20.97
C SER A 255 14.54 -11.94 -21.89
N LYS A 256 15.53 -11.25 -21.33
CA LYS A 256 16.73 -10.81 -22.03
C LYS A 256 17.98 -11.25 -21.25
N PRO A 257 18.76 -12.24 -21.73
CA PRO A 257 18.55 -13.01 -22.97
C PRO A 257 17.31 -13.92 -22.93
N PRO A 258 16.76 -14.32 -24.10
CA PRO A 258 15.61 -15.22 -24.16
C PRO A 258 15.97 -16.62 -23.65
N ILE A 259 15.02 -17.28 -22.98
CA ILE A 259 15.16 -18.69 -22.58
C ILE A 259 15.15 -19.58 -23.84
N ASP A 260 16.00 -20.61 -23.86
CA ASP A 260 16.03 -21.61 -24.94
C ASP A 260 14.61 -22.18 -25.17
N PRO A 261 14.06 -22.09 -26.39
CA PRO A 261 12.74 -22.60 -26.70
C PRO A 261 12.54 -24.07 -26.34
N ASN A 262 13.58 -24.90 -26.38
CA ASN A 262 13.50 -26.31 -26.04
C ASN A 262 13.28 -26.54 -24.54
N VAL A 263 13.83 -25.67 -23.68
CA VAL A 263 13.61 -25.71 -22.22
C VAL A 263 12.14 -25.42 -21.91
N LEU A 264 11.60 -24.35 -22.48
CA LEU A 264 10.19 -24.00 -22.30
C LEU A 264 9.27 -25.02 -22.97
N ALA A 265 9.62 -25.53 -24.15
CA ALA A 265 8.85 -26.57 -24.83
C ALA A 265 8.69 -27.81 -23.95
N LYS A 266 9.77 -28.24 -23.30
CA LYS A 266 9.73 -29.36 -22.35
C LYS A 266 8.90 -29.04 -21.11
N ALA A 267 9.02 -27.83 -20.55
CA ALA A 267 8.29 -27.41 -19.36
C ALA A 267 6.78 -27.27 -19.59
N PHE A 268 6.39 -26.69 -20.73
CA PHE A 268 4.99 -26.45 -21.11
C PHE A 268 4.36 -27.59 -21.91
N GLN A 269 5.14 -28.62 -22.26
CA GLN A 269 4.71 -29.76 -23.08
C GLN A 269 4.17 -29.33 -24.47
N LEU A 270 4.87 -28.38 -25.10
CA LEU A 270 4.51 -27.80 -26.40
C LEU A 270 5.60 -28.04 -27.43
N ASP A 271 5.27 -27.88 -28.72
CA ASP A 271 6.26 -27.85 -29.79
C ASP A 271 7.15 -26.59 -29.66
N PRO A 272 8.48 -26.69 -29.81
CA PRO A 272 9.39 -25.53 -29.78
C PRO A 272 8.99 -24.40 -30.74
N LYS A 273 8.37 -24.71 -31.89
CA LYS A 273 7.86 -23.71 -32.83
C LYS A 273 6.73 -22.87 -32.23
N VAL A 274 5.86 -23.47 -31.42
CA VAL A 274 4.81 -22.75 -30.69
C VAL A 274 5.44 -21.82 -29.66
N ILE A 275 6.45 -22.28 -28.92
CA ILE A 275 7.18 -21.44 -27.97
C ILE A 275 7.81 -20.24 -28.67
N ILE A 276 8.49 -20.45 -29.80
CA ILE A 276 9.09 -19.36 -30.58
C ILE A 276 8.02 -18.36 -31.02
N GLN A 277 6.83 -18.82 -31.42
CA GLN A 277 5.71 -17.93 -31.76
C GLN A 277 5.21 -17.13 -30.56
N VAL A 278 5.13 -17.74 -29.38
CA VAL A 278 4.75 -17.05 -28.14
C VAL A 278 5.80 -16.01 -27.78
N GLN A 279 7.09 -16.36 -27.77
CA GLN A 279 8.20 -15.45 -27.45
C GLN A 279 8.18 -14.19 -28.31
N LYS A 280 7.93 -14.32 -29.63
CA LYS A 280 7.78 -13.18 -30.55
C LYS A 280 6.68 -12.19 -30.17
N LYS A 281 5.68 -12.58 -29.38
CA LYS A 281 4.64 -11.66 -28.88
C LYS A 281 5.11 -10.78 -27.72
N PHE A 282 6.21 -11.15 -27.06
CA PHE A 282 6.73 -10.46 -25.88
C PHE A 282 8.01 -9.64 -26.14
N GLY A 283 8.57 -9.71 -27.36
CA GLY A 283 9.73 -8.93 -27.82
C GLY A 283 10.95 -9.79 -28.01
#